data_AF-A0A7W7W7Z1-F1
#
_entry.id   AF-A0A7W7W7Z1-F1
#
_cell.length_a   1.000
_cell.length_b   1.000
_cell.length_c   1.000
_cell.angle_alpha   90.00
_cell.angle_beta   90.00
_cell.angle_gamma   90.00
#
_symmetry.space_group_name_H-M   'P 1'
#
loop_
_entity.id
_entity.type
_entity.pdbx_description
1 polymer ?
#
loop_
_entity_poly.entity_id
_entity_poly.type
_entity_poly.pdbx_seq_one_letter_code
_entity_poly.pdbx_strand_id
1 'polypeptide(L)'
;MTAQPHEQGTMPTIDKKFASVRRALFHPDDIAAFDAGLAKLTSTSPIDLASLDEFLESWWRTAVTANRDREDWHRVLNVAERIQRGEPPQGRNFAEVLAKRGYQVP
;
A
#
# COMPACT_ATOMS: atom_id res chain seq x y z
N MET A 1 23.68 -20.98 22.66
CA MET A 1 23.15 -19.72 22.09
C MET A 1 21.74 -20.00 21.61
N THR A 2 20.73 -19.60 22.38
CA THR A 2 19.31 -19.70 22.01
C THR A 2 18.90 -18.36 21.39
N ALA A 3 18.67 -18.35 20.08
CA ALA A 3 18.05 -17.21 19.41
C ALA A 3 16.62 -17.08 19.94
N GLN A 4 16.32 -15.96 20.61
CA GLN A 4 14.95 -15.64 20.99
C GLN A 4 14.13 -15.45 19.71
N PRO A 5 12.90 -16.02 19.61
CA PRO A 5 11.97 -15.65 18.57
C PRO A 5 11.74 -14.15 18.69
N HIS A 6 12.03 -13.39 17.63
CA HIS A 6 11.57 -12.02 17.56
C HIS A 6 10.06 -12.08 17.70
N GLU A 7 9.53 -11.59 18.82
CA GLU A 7 8.10 -11.30 18.93
C GLU A 7 7.83 -10.27 17.84
N GLN A 8 7.38 -10.74 16.68
CA GLN A 8 6.83 -9.91 15.63
C GLN A 8 5.61 -9.27 16.26
N GLY A 9 5.81 -8.07 16.83
CA GLY A 9 4.77 -7.32 17.51
C GLY A 9 3.52 -7.37 16.65
N THR A 10 2.46 -7.94 17.21
CA THR A 10 1.19 -8.17 16.54
C THR A 10 0.78 -6.87 15.88
N MET A 11 0.96 -6.77 14.56
CA MET A 11 0.54 -5.57 13.84
C MET A 11 -0.96 -5.40 14.12
N PRO A 12 -1.42 -4.18 14.45
CA PRO A 12 -2.83 -3.94 14.66
C PRO A 12 -3.57 -4.44 13.42
N THR A 13 -4.41 -5.45 13.62
CA THR A 13 -5.17 -6.04 12.52
C THR A 13 -6.21 -4.99 12.12
N ILE A 14 -6.01 -4.36 10.99
CA ILE A 14 -6.97 -3.38 10.46
C ILE A 14 -8.20 -4.18 10.04
N ASP A 15 -9.34 -3.92 10.67
CA ASP A 15 -10.62 -4.48 10.23
C ASP A 15 -10.92 -4.02 8.79
N LYS A 16 -11.39 -4.93 7.93
CA LYS A 16 -11.90 -4.61 6.59
C LYS A 16 -13.29 -3.96 6.69
N LYS A 17 -13.33 -2.73 7.20
CA LYS A 17 -14.51 -1.87 7.32
C LYS A 17 -14.12 -0.47 6.87
N PHE A 18 -14.98 0.24 6.15
CA PHE A 18 -14.68 1.58 5.62
C PHE A 18 -14.11 2.54 6.68
N ALA A 19 -14.73 2.63 7.85
CA ALA A 19 -14.26 3.50 8.93
C ALA A 19 -12.88 3.07 9.48
N SER A 20 -12.62 1.77 9.60
CA SER A 20 -11.34 1.23 10.08
C SER A 20 -10.22 1.49 9.07
N VAL A 21 -10.48 1.21 7.79
CA VAL A 21 -9.55 1.47 6.69
C VAL A 21 -9.23 2.96 6.61
N ARG A 22 -10.25 3.83 6.61
CA ARG A 22 -10.07 5.29 6.55
C ARG A 22 -9.25 5.86 7.70
N ARG A 23 -9.36 5.29 8.91
CA ARG A 23 -8.56 5.68 10.09
C ARG A 23 -7.12 5.18 10.04
N ALA A 24 -6.88 4.08 9.32
CA ALA A 24 -5.55 3.49 9.19
C ALA A 24 -4.70 4.19 8.12
N LEU A 25 -5.33 4.84 7.14
CA LEU A 25 -4.63 5.70 6.19
C LEU A 25 -4.05 6.92 6.93
N PHE A 26 -2.78 7.23 6.66
CA PHE A 26 -2.07 8.34 7.29
C PHE A 26 -1.52 9.35 6.27
N HIS A 27 -1.33 8.96 5.00
CA HIS A 27 -0.87 9.88 3.97
C HIS A 27 -2.05 10.75 3.49
N PRO A 28 -1.89 12.08 3.40
CA PRO A 28 -2.97 12.98 2.98
C PRO A 28 -3.58 12.63 1.62
N ASP A 29 -2.76 12.22 0.66
CA ASP A 29 -3.25 11.89 -0.69
C ASP A 29 -4.05 10.57 -0.71
N ASP A 30 -3.62 9.57 0.05
CA ASP A 30 -4.35 8.31 0.19
C ASP A 30 -5.71 8.55 0.83
N ILE A 31 -5.73 9.39 1.86
CA ILE A 31 -6.95 9.83 2.54
C ILE A 31 -7.90 10.53 1.56
N ALA A 32 -7.40 11.51 0.80
CA ALA A 32 -8.22 12.26 -0.14
C ALA A 32 -8.75 11.39 -1.28
N ALA A 33 -7.91 10.49 -1.81
CA ALA A 33 -8.29 9.55 -2.86
C ALA A 33 -9.34 8.54 -2.37
N PHE A 34 -9.21 8.04 -1.13
CA PHE A 34 -10.23 7.19 -0.51
C PHE A 34 -11.57 7.92 -0.40
N ASP A 35 -11.58 9.13 0.19
CA ASP A 35 -12.81 9.88 0.42
C ASP A 35 -13.51 10.24 -0.90
N ALA A 36 -12.75 10.69 -1.90
CA ALA A 36 -13.29 10.99 -3.22
C ALA A 36 -13.84 9.75 -3.95
N GLY A 37 -13.13 8.61 -3.85
CA GLY A 37 -13.57 7.36 -4.46
C GLY A 37 -14.84 6.82 -3.83
N LEU A 38 -14.94 6.83 -2.50
CA LEU A 38 -16.14 6.41 -1.78
C LEU A 38 -17.33 7.31 -2.12
N ALA A 39 -17.13 8.63 -2.12
CA ALA A 39 -18.16 9.59 -2.52
C ALA A 39 -18.68 9.32 -3.94
N LYS A 40 -17.78 9.07 -4.90
CA LYS A 40 -18.13 8.76 -6.29
C LYS A 40 -18.94 7.46 -6.43
N LEU A 41 -18.58 6.41 -5.71
CA LEU A 41 -19.31 5.13 -5.77
C LEU A 41 -20.71 5.24 -5.14
N THR A 42 -20.84 6.03 -4.07
CA THR A 42 -22.12 6.23 -3.39
C THR A 42 -23.02 7.28 -4.04
N SER A 43 -22.53 8.10 -4.96
CA SER A 43 -23.32 9.14 -5.63
C SER A 43 -24.18 8.61 -6.78
N THR A 44 -23.92 7.38 -7.24
CA THR A 44 -24.68 6.71 -8.29
C THR A 44 -25.78 5.81 -7.72
N SER A 45 -26.95 5.82 -8.36
CA SER A 45 -28.09 4.97 -8.01
C SER A 45 -28.53 4.14 -9.22
N PRO A 46 -28.71 2.81 -9.09
CA PRO A 46 -28.50 2.02 -7.88
C PRO A 46 -27.01 1.92 -7.51
N ILE A 47 -26.74 1.76 -6.21
CA ILE A 47 -25.38 1.55 -5.71
C ILE A 47 -24.90 0.16 -6.14
N ASP A 48 -23.74 0.10 -6.78
CA ASP A 48 -23.07 -1.16 -7.09
C ASP A 48 -22.28 -1.66 -5.88
N LEU A 49 -22.84 -2.68 -5.20
CA LEU A 49 -22.23 -3.29 -4.02
C LEU A 49 -20.96 -4.07 -4.35
N ALA A 50 -20.82 -4.61 -5.57
CA ALA A 50 -19.62 -5.32 -5.98
C ALA A 50 -18.44 -4.34 -6.10
N SER A 51 -18.67 -3.20 -6.77
CA SER A 51 -17.69 -2.11 -6.83
C SER A 51 -17.29 -1.58 -5.45
N LEU A 52 -18.23 -1.52 -4.49
CA LEU A 52 -17.92 -1.12 -3.11
C LEU A 52 -17.05 -2.14 -2.36
N ASP A 53 -17.28 -3.44 -2.51
CA ASP A 53 -16.44 -4.47 -1.88
C ASP A 53 -15.03 -4.50 -2.50
N GLU A 54 -14.92 -4.40 -3.83
CA GLU A 54 -13.62 -4.31 -4.52
C GLU A 54 -12.83 -3.07 -4.10
N PHE A 55 -13.52 -1.92 -4.01
CA PHE A 55 -12.95 -0.69 -3.50
C PHE A 55 -12.42 -0.86 -2.07
N LEU A 56 -13.23 -1.43 -1.18
CA LEU A 56 -12.85 -1.65 0.21
C LEU A 56 -11.68 -2.64 0.34
N GLU A 57 -11.67 -3.72 -0.44
CA GLU A 57 -10.60 -4.72 -0.49
C GLU A 57 -9.27 -4.09 -0.91
N SER A 58 -9.27 -3.29 -1.99
CA SER A 58 -8.09 -2.61 -2.49
C SER A 58 -7.50 -1.67 -1.44
N TRP A 59 -8.32 -0.81 -0.85
CA TRP A 59 -7.88 0.14 0.17
C TRP A 59 -7.47 -0.50 1.48
N TRP A 60 -8.10 -1.62 1.86
CA TRP A 60 -7.67 -2.39 3.03
C TRP A 60 -6.25 -2.94 2.84
N ARG A 61 -5.91 -3.49 1.66
CA ARG A 61 -4.55 -3.96 1.36
C ARG A 61 -3.54 -2.83 1.38
N THR A 62 -3.89 -1.67 0.84
CA THR A 62 -3.06 -0.45 0.91
C THR A 62 -2.83 -0.05 2.37
N ALA A 63 -3.88 0.04 3.18
CA ALA A 63 -3.78 0.43 4.59
C ALA A 63 -2.93 -0.54 5.41
N VAL A 64 -3.09 -1.85 5.20
CA VAL A 64 -2.25 -2.89 5.82
C VAL A 64 -0.79 -2.71 5.41
N THR A 65 -0.51 -2.59 4.11
CA THR A 65 0.85 -2.45 3.58
C THR A 65 1.53 -1.18 4.10
N ALA A 66 0.84 -0.04 4.02
CA ALA A 66 1.35 1.25 4.45
C ALA A 66 1.63 1.28 5.97
N ASN A 67 0.84 0.57 6.79
CA ASN A 67 1.09 0.48 8.23
C ASN A 67 2.19 -0.52 8.61
N ARG A 68 2.61 -1.43 7.72
CA ARG A 68 3.74 -2.34 8.00
C ARG A 68 5.06 -1.58 8.08
N ASP A 69 5.28 -0.65 7.17
CA ASP A 69 6.45 0.21 7.11
C ASP A 69 6.07 1.55 6.46
N ARG A 70 5.87 2.57 7.31
CA ARG A 70 5.44 3.90 6.85
C ARG A 70 6.51 4.64 6.08
N GLU A 71 7.77 4.43 6.44
CA GLU A 71 8.90 5.05 5.73
C GLU A 71 9.04 4.45 4.34
N ASP A 72 8.87 3.13 4.23
CA ASP A 72 8.85 2.46 2.94
C ASP A 72 7.68 2.93 2.07
N TRP A 73 6.50 3.07 2.66
CA TRP A 73 5.35 3.63 1.96
C TRP A 73 5.62 5.05 1.43
N HIS A 74 6.24 5.92 2.23
CA HIS A 74 6.66 7.25 1.75
C HIS A 74 7.66 7.16 0.58
N ARG A 75 8.60 6.21 0.60
CA ARG A 75 9.52 5.99 -0.53
C ARG A 75 8.75 5.55 -1.78
N VAL A 76 7.78 4.65 -1.66
CA VAL A 76 6.93 4.21 -2.77
C VAL A 76 6.16 5.40 -3.36
N LEU A 77 5.54 6.23 -2.53
CA LEU A 77 4.80 7.41 -2.98
C LEU A 77 5.72 8.42 -3.71
N ASN A 78 6.91 8.68 -3.17
CA ASN A 78 7.90 9.54 -3.83
C ASN A 78 8.34 9.00 -5.21
N VAL A 79 8.51 7.68 -5.33
CA VAL A 79 8.82 7.04 -6.61
C VAL A 79 7.64 7.19 -7.58
N ALA A 80 6.41 6.97 -7.12
CA ALA A 80 5.21 7.13 -7.93
C ALA A 80 5.06 8.57 -8.44
N GLU A 81 5.28 9.57 -7.59
CA GLU A 81 5.23 10.98 -7.95
C GLU A 81 6.29 11.34 -9.01
N ARG A 82 7.52 10.84 -8.86
CA ARG A 82 8.59 11.03 -9.85
C ARG A 82 8.24 10.41 -11.21
N ILE A 83 7.68 9.20 -11.20
CA ILE A 83 7.19 8.54 -12.43
C ILE A 83 6.10 9.38 -13.09
N GLN A 84 5.15 9.93 -12.33
CA GLN A 84 4.09 10.81 -12.86
C GLN A 84 4.67 12.10 -13.46
N ARG A 85 5.78 12.62 -12.93
CA ARG A 85 6.54 13.73 -13.51
C ARG A 85 7.37 13.34 -14.76
N GLY A 86 7.35 12.07 -15.16
CA GLY A 86 8.13 11.56 -16.30
C GLY A 86 9.59 11.26 -15.97
N GLU A 87 9.98 11.29 -14.69
CA GLU A 87 11.32 10.88 -14.27
C GLU A 87 11.42 9.35 -14.24
N PRO A 88 12.47 8.76 -14.85
CA PRO A 88 12.66 7.32 -14.78
C PRO A 88 12.97 6.90 -13.33
N PRO A 89 12.34 5.82 -12.83
CA PRO A 89 12.65 5.32 -11.51
C PRO A 89 14.10 4.86 -11.47
N GLN A 90 14.84 5.29 -10.46
CA GLN A 90 16.19 4.78 -10.21
C GLN A 90 16.08 3.39 -9.58
N GLY A 91 15.89 2.38 -10.42
CA GLY A 91 15.94 0.98 -10.01
C GLY A 91 17.39 0.54 -9.78
N ARG A 92 17.56 -0.47 -8.93
CA ARG A 92 18.82 -1.24 -8.93
C ARG A 92 18.89 -2.06 -10.21
N ASN A 93 20.09 -2.22 -10.75
CA ASN A 93 20.28 -3.08 -11.90
C ASN A 93 19.81 -4.50 -11.55
N PHE A 94 18.97 -5.08 -12.40
CA PHE A 94 18.43 -6.43 -12.20
C PHE A 94 19.54 -7.46 -11.97
N ALA A 95 20.67 -7.33 -12.67
CA ALA A 95 21.82 -8.21 -12.51
C ALA A 95 22.48 -8.08 -11.12
N GLU A 96 22.58 -6.87 -10.57
CA GLU A 96 23.11 -6.65 -9.22
C GLU A 96 22.19 -7.24 -8.16
N VAL A 97 20.87 -7.13 -8.36
CA VAL A 97 19.88 -7.71 -7.45
C VAL A 97 19.93 -9.25 -7.48
N LEU A 98 20.07 -9.84 -8.66
CA LEU A 98 20.22 -11.28 -8.83
C LEU A 98 21.52 -11.79 -8.21
N ALA A 99 22.65 -11.13 -8.47
CA ALA A 99 23.95 -11.49 -7.91
C ALA A 99 23.92 -11.46 -6.37
N LYS A 100 23.33 -10.41 -5.76
CA LYS A 100 23.17 -10.32 -4.29
C LYS A 100 22.29 -11.43 -3.71
N ARG A 101 21.38 -11.99 -4.51
CA ARG A 101 20.50 -13.10 -4.12
C ARG A 101 21.06 -14.49 -4.47
N GLY A 102 22.30 -14.55 -4.99
CA GLY A 102 22.97 -15.80 -5.35
C GLY A 102 22.57 -16.38 -6.71
N TYR A 103 21.90 -15.60 -7.56
CA TYR A 103 21.55 -16.00 -8.93
C TYR A 103 22.55 -15.39 -9.91
N GLN A 104 23.09 -16.20 -10.82
CA GLN A 104 23.86 -15.71 -11.96
C GLN A 104 22.92 -15.38 -13.12
N VAL A 105 23.15 -14.22 -13.74
CA VAL A 105 22.51 -13.85 -15.02
C VAL A 105 23.42 -14.41 -16.13
N PRO A 106 22.89 -15.13 -17.13
CA PRO A 106 23.68 -15.64 -18.25
C PRO A 106 24.30 -14.52 -19.09
#